data_AF-A0A7C4FCE0-F1
#
_entry.id   AF-A0A7C4FCE0-F1
#
_cell.length_a   1.000
_cell.length_b   1.000
_cell.length_c   1.000
_cell.angle_alpha   90.00
_cell.angle_beta   90.00
_cell.angle_gamma   90.00
#
_symmetry.space_group_name_H-M   'P 1'
#
loop_
_entity.id
_entity.type
_entity.pdbx_description
1 polymer ?
#
loop_
_entity_poly.entity_id
_entity_poly.type
_entity_poly.pdbx_seq_one_letter_code
_entity_poly.pdbx_strand_id
1 'polypeptide(L)' 'MRNLGTAYVTVLLVSGLVFLFMFLYAIYTDRYLQALASLAIGLVLVSSSISLFRELREQRQ' A
#
# COMPACT_ATOMS: atom_id res chain seq x y z
N MET A 1 -16.53 -5.93 -16.03
CA MET A 1 -16.00 -6.30 -14.70
C MET A 1 -14.50 -6.61 -14.65
N ARG A 2 -13.80 -6.94 -15.76
CA ARG A 2 -12.34 -7.20 -15.78
C ARG A 2 -11.43 -6.01 -15.39
N ASN A 3 -11.85 -4.77 -15.64
CA ASN A 3 -10.99 -3.58 -15.44
C ASN A 3 -10.91 -3.09 -13.98
N LEU A 4 -11.90 -3.41 -13.13
CA LEU A 4 -11.93 -2.92 -11.74
C LEU A 4 -10.82 -3.56 -10.89
N GLY A 5 -10.59 -4.87 -11.05
CA GLY A 5 -9.51 -5.57 -10.34
C GLY A 5 -8.13 -5.08 -10.77
N THR A 6 -7.92 -4.86 -12.07
CA THR A 6 -6.65 -4.32 -12.59
C THR A 6 -6.41 -2.90 -12.08
N ALA A 7 -7.42 -2.03 -12.14
CA ALA A 7 -7.33 -0.67 -11.62
C ALA A 7 -7.00 -0.66 -10.11
N TYR A 8 -7.64 -1.52 -9.33
CA TYR A 8 -7.37 -1.63 -7.90
C TYR A 8 -5.93 -2.04 -7.60
N VAL A 9 -5.43 -3.07 -8.29
CA VAL A 9 -4.05 -3.54 -8.16
C VAL A 9 -3.06 -2.44 -8.57
N THR A 10 -3.35 -1.69 -9.63
CA THR A 10 -2.52 -0.57 -10.05
C THR A 10 -2.49 0.55 -9.00
N VAL A 11 -3.64 0.95 -8.47
CA VAL A 11 -3.71 1.96 -7.39
C VAL A 11 -2.93 1.49 -6.17
N LEU A 12 -3.02 0.21 -5.83
CA LEU A 12 -2.28 -0.40 -4.73
C LEU A 12 -0.77 -0.33 -4.92
N LEU A 13 -0.29 -0.73 -6.11
CA LEU A 13 1.12 -0.70 -6.48
C LEU A 13 1.67 0.73 -6.48
N VAL A 14 0.95 1.67 -7.08
CA VAL A 14 1.34 3.08 -7.12
C VAL A 14 1.39 3.66 -5.70
N SER A 15 0.38 3.38 -4.87
CA SER A 15 0.35 3.84 -3.48
C SER A 15 1.50 3.26 -2.66
N GLY A 16 1.81 1.97 -2.84
CA GLY A 16 2.95 1.31 -2.20
C GLY A 16 4.30 1.92 -2.61
N LEU A 17 4.48 2.21 -3.90
CA LEU A 17 5.68 2.88 -4.42
C LEU A 17 5.85 4.29 -3.83
N VAL A 18 4.78 5.09 -3.80
CA VAL A 18 4.81 6.43 -3.21
C VAL A 18 5.20 6.37 -1.74
N PHE A 19 4.64 5.41 -0.98
CA PHE A 19 4.99 5.20 0.42
C PHE A 19 6.46 4.82 0.61
N LEU A 20 6.99 3.94 -0.23
CA LEU A 20 8.39 3.53 -0.18
C LEU A 20 9.33 4.73 -0.41
N PHE A 21 9.01 5.59 -1.39
CA PHE A 21 9.77 6.82 -1.65
C PHE A 21 9.69 7.81 -0.49
N MET A 22 8.51 7.98 0.11
CA MET A 22 8.33 8.86 1.27
C MET A 22 9.13 8.37 2.47
N PHE A 23 9.15 7.05 2.70
CA PHE A 23 9.92 6.41 3.75
C PHE A 23 11.43 6.61 3.54
N LEU A 24 11.94 6.33 2.33
CA LEU A 24 13.34 6.57 1.99
C LEU A 24 13.74 8.03 2.16
N TYR A 25 12.89 8.96 1.71
CA TYR A 25 13.13 10.39 1.84
C TYR A 25 13.17 10.82 3.31
N ALA A 26 12.26 10.31 4.13
CA ALA A 26 12.23 10.61 5.56
C ALA A 26 13.47 10.09 6.29
N ILE A 27 13.98 8.91 5.92
CA ILE A 27 15.27 8.40 6.42
C ILE A 27 16.41 9.31 5.98
N TYR A 28 16.44 9.69 4.70
CA TYR A 28 17.50 10.53 4.14
C TYR A 28 17.59 11.92 4.79
N THR A 29 16.45 12.45 5.27
CA THR A 29 16.39 13.75 5.96
C THR A 29 16.51 13.65 7.49
N ASP A 30 16.95 12.50 8.03
CA ASP A 30 17.05 12.24 9.48
C ASP A 30 15.72 12.44 10.24
N ARG A 31 14.59 12.38 9.53
CA ARG A 31 13.25 12.53 10.10
C ARG A 31 12.69 11.17 10.53
N TYR A 32 13.34 10.55 11.51
CA TYR A 32 13.01 9.21 12.01
C TYR A 32 11.55 9.05 12.45
N LEU A 33 10.96 10.09 13.08
CA LEU A 33 9.54 10.12 13.45
C LEU A 33 8.61 10.06 12.23
N GLN A 34 8.97 10.76 11.15
CA GLN A 34 8.18 10.79 9.92
C GLN A 34 8.34 9.47 9.16
N ALA A 35 9.53 8.87 9.18
CA ALA A 35 9.77 7.53 8.65
C ALA A 35 8.94 6.47 9.39
N LEU A 36 8.93 6.50 10.73
CA LEU A 36 8.15 5.59 11.55
C LEU A 36 6.64 5.71 11.28
N ALA A 37 6.12 6.95 11.20
CA ALA A 37 4.73 7.20 10.85
C ALA A 37 4.38 6.68 9.45
N SER A 38 5.25 6.90 8.46
CA SER A 38 5.03 6.38 7.10
C SER A 38 5.04 4.86 7.03
N LEU A 39 5.89 4.20 7.84
CA LEU A 39 5.96 2.75 7.94
C LEU A 39 4.66 2.19 8.55
N ALA A 40 4.15 2.82 9.62
CA ALA A 40 2.87 2.43 10.22
C ALA A 40 1.69 2.54 9.24
N ILE A 41 1.61 3.63 8.47
CA ILE A 41 0.55 3.79 7.46
C ILE A 41 0.74 2.78 6.32
N GLY A 42 1.98 2.52 5.89
CA GLY A 42 2.30 1.50 4.90
C GLY A 42 1.83 0.10 5.33
N LEU A 43 2.02 -0.27 6.60
CA LEU A 43 1.55 -1.55 7.14
C LEU A 43 0.02 -1.67 7.13
N VAL A 44 -0.70 -0.59 7.48
CA VAL A 44 -2.16 -0.55 7.41
C VAL A 44 -2.63 -0.74 5.96
N LEU A 45 -2.02 -0.02 5.01
CA LEU A 45 -2.34 -0.15 3.58
C LEU A 45 -2.12 -1.57 3.07
N VAL A 46 -0.99 -2.20 3.40
CA VAL A 46 -0.70 -3.59 3.01
C VAL A 46 -1.72 -4.55 3.62
N SER A 47 -2.08 -4.37 4.90
CA SER A 47 -3.09 -5.19 5.56
C SER A 47 -4.47 -5.08 4.90
N SER A 48 -4.93 -3.86 4.63
CA SER A 48 -6.18 -3.62 3.89
C SER A 48 -6.14 -4.23 2.49
N SER A 49 -4.99 -4.13 1.81
CA SER A 49 -4.80 -4.71 0.49
C SER A 49 -4.95 -6.23 0.48
N ILE A 50 -4.34 -6.91 1.46
CA ILE A 50 -4.40 -8.37 1.61
C ILE A 50 -5.84 -8.81 1.91
N SER A 51 -6.53 -8.09 2.81
CA SER A 51 -7.93 -8.36 3.15
C SER A 51 -8.82 -8.27 1.91
N LEU A 52 -8.68 -7.20 1.14
CA LEU A 52 -9.48 -6.93 -0.05
C LEU A 52 -9.17 -7.91 -1.18
N PHE A 53 -7.90 -8.31 -1.34
CA PHE A 53 -7.52 -9.38 -2.27
C PHE A 53 -8.12 -10.74 -1.88
N ARG A 54 -8.18 -11.05 -0.58
CA ARG A 54 -8.80 -12.29 -0.08
C ARG A 54 -10.30 -12.31 -0.36
N GLU A 55 -10.99 -11.20 -0.10
CA GLU A 55 -12.42 -11.04 -0.37
C GLU A 55 -12.75 -11.17 -1.87
N LEU A 56 -11.96 -10.52 -2.74
CA LEU A 56 -12.09 -10.65 -4.20
C LEU A 56 -11.82 -12.06 -4.72
N ARG A 57 -10.98 -12.84 -4.02
CA ARG A 57 -10.71 -14.25 -4.36
C ARG A 57 -11.88 -15.15 -3.93
N GLU A 58 -12.44 -14.94 -2.74
CA GLU A 58 -13.59 -15.68 -2.23
C GLU A 58 -14.85 -15.45 -3.06
N GLN A 59 -15.12 -14.23 -3.53
CA GLN A 59 -16.27 -13.94 -4.40
C GLN A 59 -16.18 -14.54 -5.82
N ARG A 60 -15.03 -15.12 -6.19
CA ARG A 60 -14.79 -15.71 -7.51
C ARG A 60 -14.92 -17.23 -7.53
N GLN A 61 -15.10 -17.86 -6.37
CA GLN A 61 -15.49 -19.27 -6.21
C GLN A 61 -17.01 -19.38 -6.04
#